data_AF-A0A9D0CSV0-F1
#
_entry.id   AF-A0A9D0CSV0-F1
#
_cell.length_a   1.000
_cell.length_b   1.000
_cell.length_c   1.000
_cell.angle_alpha   90.00
_cell.angle_beta   90.00
_cell.angle_gamma   90.00
#
_symmetry.space_group_name_H-M   'P 1'
#
loop_
_entity.id
_entity.type
_entity.pdbx_description
1 polymer ?
#
loop_
_entity_poly.entity_id
_entity_poly.type
_entity_poly.pdbx_seq_one_letter_code
_entity_poly.pdbx_strand_id
1 'polypeptide(L)' 'MSDSIYAFHISTLKAALNDWKQEQLAAYPHQAERIETAALAMMDFMESEHVRRHKMLVEPSSR' A
#
# COMPACT_ATOMS: atom_id res chain seq x y z
N MET A 1 -22.38 -0.39 -5.17
CA MET A 1 -21.34 -1.40 -4.88
C MET A 1 -21.48 -1.76 -3.42
N SER A 2 -21.48 -3.05 -3.07
CA SER A 2 -21.41 -3.49 -1.68
C SER A 2 -20.09 -3.04 -1.06
N ASP A 3 -20.09 -2.69 0.23
CA ASP A 3 -18.86 -2.37 0.95
C ASP A 3 -17.97 -3.62 1.02
N SER A 4 -16.87 -3.61 0.28
CA SER A 4 -15.87 -4.69 0.30
C SER A 4 -14.82 -4.41 1.39
N ILE A 5 -14.55 -5.41 2.22
CA ILE A 5 -13.47 -5.35 3.22
C ILE A 5 -12.24 -6.03 2.63
N TYR A 6 -11.11 -5.33 2.63
CA TYR A 6 -9.81 -5.88 2.25
C TYR A 6 -8.94 -6.05 3.50
N ALA A 7 -8.54 -7.29 3.80
CA ALA A 7 -7.62 -7.62 4.88
C ALA A 7 -6.42 -8.37 4.31
N PHE A 8 -5.22 -7.88 4.58
CA PHE A 8 -3.98 -8.45 4.08
C PHE A 8 -2.83 -8.18 5.06
N HIS A 9 -1.79 -9.00 5.01
CA HIS A 9 -0.54 -8.69 5.71
C HIS A 9 0.17 -7.51 5.02
N ILE A 10 0.83 -6.66 5.80
CA ILE A 10 1.60 -5.52 5.26
C ILE A 10 2.69 -5.97 4.27
N SER A 11 3.24 -7.17 4.44
CA SER A 11 4.19 -7.77 3.49
C SER A 11 3.56 -8.05 2.12
N THR A 12 2.32 -8.56 2.09
CA THR A 12 1.57 -8.79 0.85
C THR A 12 1.29 -7.48 0.13
N LEU A 13 0.92 -6.43 0.87
CA LEU A 13 0.73 -5.09 0.30
C LEU A 13 2.04 -4.54 -0.30
N LYS A 14 3.17 -4.68 0.42
CA LYS A 14 4.49 -4.25 -0.05
C LYS A 14 4.87 -4.92 -1.36
N ALA A 15 4.64 -6.24 -1.46
CA ALA A 15 4.88 -6.99 -2.69
C ALA A 15 3.99 -6.47 -3.84
N ALA A 16 2.67 -6.40 -3.63
CA ALA A 16 1.73 -5.93 -4.64
C ALA A 16 2.03 -4.49 -5.11
N LEU A 17 2.40 -3.59 -4.19
CA LEU A 17 2.76 -2.22 -4.54
C LEU A 17 4.07 -2.15 -5.33
N ASN A 18 5.04 -3.00 -5.01
CA ASN A 18 6.27 -3.07 -5.77
C ASN A 18 6.04 -3.64 -7.18
N ASP A 19 5.24 -4.69 -7.31
CA ASP A 19 4.90 -5.29 -8.61
C ASP A 19 4.20 -4.26 -9.50
N TRP A 20 3.17 -3.59 -8.96
CA TRP A 20 2.49 -2.48 -9.65
C TRP A 20 3.48 -1.38 -10.06
N LYS A 21 4.38 -0.95 -9.16
CA LYS A 21 5.38 0.08 -9.45
C LYS A 21 6.26 -0.33 -10.64
N GLN A 22 6.76 -1.57 -10.67
CA GLN A 22 7.60 -2.05 -11.78
C GLN A 22 6.84 -2.06 -13.11
N GLU A 23 5.59 -2.51 -13.11
CA GLU A 23 4.74 -2.48 -14.30
C GLU A 23 4.52 -1.04 -14.80
N GLN A 24 4.28 -0.09 -13.90
CA GLN A 24 4.11 1.31 -14.27
C GLN A 24 5.40 1.94 -14.80
N LEU A 25 6.56 1.63 -14.20
CA LEU A 25 7.86 2.13 -14.68
C LEU A 25 8.18 1.58 -16.08
N ALA A 26 7.83 0.33 -16.35
CA ALA A 26 7.98 -0.27 -17.67
C ALA A 26 7.07 0.37 -18.72
N ALA A 27 5.80 0.66 -18.37
CA ALA A 27 4.83 1.26 -19.27
C ALA A 27 5.04 2.76 -19.50
N TYR A 28 5.50 3.49 -18.47
CA TYR A 28 5.57 4.95 -18.45
C TYR A 28 6.92 5.46 -17.90
N PRO A 29 8.05 5.14 -18.54
CA PRO A 29 9.38 5.51 -18.04
C PRO A 29 9.57 7.03 -17.90
N HIS A 30 8.87 7.83 -18.72
CA HIS A 30 8.89 9.30 -18.63
C HIS A 30 8.21 9.85 -17.36
N GLN A 31 7.51 9.02 -16.58
CA GLN A 31 6.86 9.42 -15.31
C GLN A 31 7.53 8.78 -14.08
N ALA A 32 8.76 8.27 -14.21
CA ALA A 32 9.41 7.49 -13.16
C ALA A 32 9.38 8.15 -11.78
N GLU A 33 9.80 9.42 -11.68
CA GLU A 33 9.81 10.16 -10.42
C GLU A 33 8.41 10.24 -9.76
N ARG A 34 7.37 10.45 -10.57
CA ARG A 34 5.99 10.52 -10.10
C ARG A 34 5.50 9.17 -9.58
N ILE A 35 5.83 8.09 -10.30
CA ILE A 35 5.46 6.71 -9.93
C ILE A 35 6.15 6.32 -8.61
N GLU A 36 7.45 6.61 -8.49
CA GLU A 36 8.22 6.33 -7.28
C GLU A 36 7.68 7.12 -6.07
N THR A 37 7.41 8.41 -6.26
CA THR A 37 6.83 9.25 -5.21
C THR A 37 5.45 8.74 -4.77
N ALA A 38 4.61 8.33 -5.72
CA ALA A 38 3.29 7.78 -5.41
C ALA A 38 3.39 6.48 -4.62
N ALA A 39 4.26 5.55 -5.03
CA ALA A 39 4.48 4.30 -4.31
C ALA A 39 5.00 4.55 -2.89
N LEU A 40 5.93 5.50 -2.71
CA LEU A 40 6.41 5.88 -1.39
C LEU A 40 5.29 6.45 -0.52
N ALA A 41 4.52 7.41 -1.03
CA ALA A 41 3.43 8.03 -0.29
C ALA A 41 2.34 7.03 0.13
N MET A 42 2.03 6.04 -0.71
CA MET A 42 1.11 4.96 -0.35
C MET A 42 1.66 4.10 0.79
N MET A 43 2.96 3.78 0.78
CA MET A 43 3.58 3.04 1.88
C MET A 43 3.59 3.84 3.18
N ASP A 44 3.98 5.12 3.12
CA ASP A 44 4.00 6.02 4.27
C ASP A 44 2.61 6.14 4.90
N PHE A 45 1.56 6.24 4.08
CA PHE A 45 0.19 6.23 4.58
C PHE A 45 -0.16 4.93 5.29
N MET A 46 0.15 3.78 4.67
CA MET A 46 -0.17 2.46 5.21
C MET A 46 0.56 2.14 6.51
N GLU A 47 1.73 2.73 6.72
CA GLU A 47 2.52 2.61 7.95
C GLU A 47 2.26 3.74 8.96
N SER A 48 1.42 4.72 8.60
CA SER A 48 1.13 5.88 9.46
C SER A 48 0.24 5.56 10.66
N GLU A 49 0.32 6.43 11.66
CA GLU A 49 -0.61 6.44 12.80
C GLU A 49 -2.08 6.64 12.40
N HIS A 50 -2.36 7.19 11.22
CA HIS A 50 -3.74 7.34 10.75
C HIS A 50 -4.40 5.98 10.54
N VAL A 51 -3.69 5.02 9.95
CA VAL A 51 -4.21 3.66 9.73
C VAL A 51 -4.49 2.95 11.06
N ARG A 52 -3.63 3.15 12.07
CA ARG A 52 -3.86 2.66 13.45
C ARG A 52 -5.08 3.32 14.08
N ARG A 53 -5.10 4.66 14.12
CA ARG A 53 -6.15 5.46 14.77
C ARG A 53 -7.53 5.21 14.19
N HIS A 54 -7.62 5.00 12.88
CA HIS A 54 -8.87 4.72 12.19
C HIS A 54 -9.23 3.22 12.18
N LYS A 55 -8.57 2.39 13.00
CA LYS A 55 -8.86 0.96 13.18
C LYS A 55 -8.83 0.17 11.87
N MET A 56 -7.93 0.55 10.96
CA MET A 56 -7.70 -0.13 9.68
C MET A 56 -6.69 -1.29 9.82
N LEU A 57 -6.11 -1.47 11.02
CA LEU A 57 -5.22 -2.58 11.36
C LEU A 57 -5.95 -3.61 12.22
N VAL A 58 -5.75 -4.88 11.85
CA VAL A 58 -6.08 -6.02 12.71
C VAL A 58 -4.80 -6.36 13.46
N GLU A 59 -4.73 -6.01 14.74
CA GLU A 59 -3.60 -6.40 15.58
C GLU A 59 -3.69 -7.90 15.88
N PRO A 60 -2.55 -8.62 15.91
CA PRO A 60 -2.53 -10.00 16.37
C PRO A 60 -3.10 -10.04 17.79
N SER A 61 -4.18 -10.79 18.00
CA SER A 61 -4.72 -10.97 19.34
C SER A 61 -3.68 -11.70 20.19
N SER A 62 -3.06 -11.00 21.14
CA SER A 62 -2.20 -11.59 22.16
C SER A 62 -3.02 -12.63 22.94
N ARG A 63 -2.78 -13.91 22.67
CA ARG A 63 -3.25 -15.03 23.50
C ARG A 63 -2.05 -15.65 24.18
#